data_AF-D7IEV7-F1
#
_entry.id   AF-D7IEV7-F1
#
_cell.length_a   1.000
_cell.length_b   1.000
_cell.length_c   1.000
_cell.angle_alpha   90.00
_cell.angle_beta   90.00
_cell.angle_gamma   90.00
#
_symmetry.space_group_name_H-M   'P 1'
#
loop_
_entity.id
_entity.type
_entity.pdbx_description
1 polymer ?
#
loop_
_entity_poly.entity_id
_entity_poly.type
_entity_poly.pdbx_seq_one_letter_code
_entity_poly.pdbx_strand_id
1 'polypeptide(L)'
;MKKIFGALMIAVCIGMAMPAQAQLHFGVKGGLNLSKASFSDVKENFKKDNFTGFFIGPMAEFNIPVVGLGVDASLLFAQRGIKISDGGEEATVKQNGLDIPVNLKYNIGLGSLVGLYVAAGPDFYFDFAGNKTIDGVRTDKKKAEVGINVGAGVKFLNHLQVGANYNIPLGKTASFEDIEGSYKTKTWQVSVAYIF
;
A
#
# COMPACT_ATOMS: atom_id res chain seq x y z
N MET A 1 28.76 -13.96 15.50
CA MET A 1 29.20 -14.59 14.23
C MET A 1 28.18 -15.55 13.63
N LYS A 2 27.53 -16.45 14.40
CA LYS A 2 26.54 -17.43 13.86
C LYS A 2 25.30 -16.82 13.18
N LYS A 3 24.83 -15.64 13.64
CA LYS A 3 23.64 -14.95 13.07
C LYS A 3 23.90 -14.31 11.70
N ILE A 4 25.16 -13.93 11.43
CA ILE A 4 25.58 -13.27 10.19
C ILE A 4 25.72 -14.32 9.07
N PHE A 5 26.22 -15.51 9.43
CA PHE A 5 26.28 -16.66 8.53
C PHE A 5 24.89 -17.16 8.12
N GLY A 6 23.92 -17.18 9.04
CA GLY A 6 22.53 -17.52 8.70
C GLY A 6 21.89 -16.53 7.74
N ALA A 7 22.10 -15.22 7.95
CA ALA A 7 21.61 -14.18 7.04
C ALA A 7 22.28 -14.26 5.66
N LEU A 8 23.59 -14.55 5.61
CA LEU A 8 24.34 -14.73 4.36
C LEU A 8 23.89 -16.00 3.62
N MET A 9 23.60 -17.09 4.35
CA MET A 9 23.11 -18.34 3.76
C MET A 9 21.69 -18.19 3.22
N ILE A 10 20.82 -17.42 3.88
CA ILE A 10 19.49 -17.06 3.34
C ILE A 10 19.64 -16.20 2.07
N ALA A 11 20.54 -15.20 2.08
CA ALA A 11 20.82 -14.38 0.90
C ALA A 11 21.39 -15.19 -0.28
N VAL A 12 22.24 -16.18 0.00
CA VAL A 12 22.80 -17.09 -1.00
C VAL A 12 21.76 -18.09 -1.50
N CYS A 13 20.88 -18.61 -0.64
CA CYS A 13 19.77 -19.47 -1.06
C CYS A 13 18.74 -18.74 -1.93
N ILE A 14 18.50 -17.44 -1.69
CA ILE A 14 17.70 -16.59 -2.58
C ILE A 14 18.44 -16.36 -3.92
N GLY A 15 19.77 -16.25 -3.91
CA GLY A 15 20.59 -16.07 -5.11
C GLY A 15 20.80 -17.33 -5.95
N MET A 16 20.59 -18.54 -5.40
CA MET A 16 20.86 -19.82 -6.07
C MET A 16 19.61 -20.58 -6.52
N ALA A 17 18.40 -20.08 -6.23
CA ALA A 17 17.15 -20.70 -6.65
C ALA A 17 16.67 -20.16 -8.02
N MET A 18 17.15 -20.85 -9.07
CA MET A 18 16.53 -21.04 -10.40
C MET A 18 16.66 -19.96 -11.50
N PRO A 19 16.88 -20.40 -12.76
CA PRO A 19 16.48 -19.68 -13.95
C PRO A 19 14.96 -19.87 -14.16
N ALA A 20 14.14 -19.12 -13.43
CA ALA A 20 12.74 -18.83 -13.78
C ALA A 20 12.62 -17.39 -14.37
N GLN A 21 13.74 -16.88 -14.90
CA GLN A 21 14.03 -15.50 -15.28
C GLN A 21 13.08 -14.86 -16.32
N ALA A 22 12.13 -15.60 -16.89
CA ALA A 22 11.24 -15.03 -17.91
C ALA A 22 9.88 -14.56 -17.36
N GLN A 23 9.48 -15.00 -16.16
CA GLN A 23 8.14 -14.74 -15.64
C GLN A 23 8.13 -13.92 -14.35
N LEU A 24 9.14 -14.08 -13.51
CA LEU A 24 9.30 -13.30 -12.29
C LEU A 24 10.20 -12.10 -12.55
N HIS A 25 9.65 -10.91 -12.37
CA HIS A 25 10.37 -9.66 -12.48
C HIS A 25 10.41 -8.96 -11.12
N PHE A 26 11.58 -8.47 -10.73
CA PHE A 26 11.73 -7.68 -9.52
C PHE A 26 11.68 -6.20 -9.87
N GLY A 27 11.27 -5.38 -8.91
CA GLY A 27 11.22 -3.94 -9.10
C GLY A 27 11.19 -3.18 -7.79
N VAL A 28 11.13 -1.86 -7.92
CA VAL A 28 10.87 -0.94 -6.81
C VAL A 28 9.63 -0.15 -7.12
N LYS A 29 8.71 -0.05 -6.16
CA LYS A 29 7.48 0.72 -6.25
C LYS A 29 7.50 1.84 -5.22
N GLY A 30 7.16 3.04 -5.64
CA GLY A 30 7.03 4.20 -4.77
C GLY A 30 5.89 5.10 -5.22
N GLY A 31 5.41 5.96 -4.32
CA GLY A 31 4.26 6.79 -4.64
C GLY A 31 3.77 7.63 -3.48
N LEU A 32 2.63 8.26 -3.71
CA LEU A 32 1.97 9.16 -2.77
C LEU A 32 0.60 8.62 -2.38
N ASN A 33 0.31 8.68 -1.08
CA ASN A 33 -0.95 8.31 -0.46
C ASN A 33 -1.77 9.58 -0.18
N LEU A 34 -2.89 9.75 -0.88
CA LEU A 34 -3.86 10.82 -0.64
C LEU A 34 -5.00 10.25 0.19
N SER A 35 -4.92 10.46 1.51
CA SER A 35 -5.96 10.02 2.44
C SER A 35 -6.95 11.15 2.69
N LYS A 36 -8.22 10.89 2.39
CA LYS A 36 -9.33 11.82 2.64
C LYS A 36 -10.16 11.31 3.81
N ALA A 37 -10.14 12.02 4.93
CA ALA A 37 -11.05 11.75 6.04
C ALA A 37 -12.41 12.40 5.71
N SER A 38 -13.43 11.59 5.46
CA SER A 38 -14.81 12.08 5.31
C SER A 38 -15.54 11.90 6.62
N PHE A 39 -15.61 12.97 7.43
CA PHE A 39 -16.61 13.08 8.49
C PHE A 39 -17.91 13.60 7.87
N SER A 40 -19.01 12.91 8.14
CA SER A 40 -20.35 13.19 7.58
C SER A 40 -21.17 14.15 8.46
N ASP A 41 -20.80 14.37 9.72
CA ASP A 41 -21.64 15.04 10.73
C ASP A 41 -20.99 16.26 11.40
N VAL A 42 -20.21 17.07 10.67
CA VAL A 42 -19.67 18.30 11.25
C VAL A 42 -19.93 19.50 10.34
N LYS A 43 -20.51 20.54 10.95
CA LYS A 43 -20.93 21.84 10.39
C LYS A 43 -19.94 22.40 9.36
N GLU A 44 -20.51 23.13 8.40
CA GLU A 44 -19.94 23.74 7.18
C GLU A 44 -18.64 24.56 7.32
N ASN A 45 -18.05 24.70 8.51
CA ASN A 45 -16.84 25.49 8.77
C ASN A 45 -15.54 24.67 8.88
N PHE A 46 -15.57 23.34 8.79
CA PHE A 46 -14.35 22.51 8.86
C PHE A 46 -13.71 22.33 7.47
N LYS A 47 -12.55 22.94 7.25
CA LYS A 47 -11.73 22.71 6.05
C LYS A 47 -11.20 21.27 6.06
N LYS A 48 -11.69 20.44 5.13
CA LYS A 48 -11.24 19.06 4.90
C LYS A 48 -9.89 19.06 4.19
N ASP A 49 -8.80 19.19 4.93
CA ASP A 49 -7.45 19.12 4.37
C ASP A 49 -7.05 17.67 4.05
N ASN A 50 -6.61 17.44 2.81
CA ASN A 50 -6.12 16.14 2.37
C ASN A 50 -4.76 15.85 3.03
N PHE A 51 -4.61 14.72 3.72
CA PHE A 51 -3.29 14.28 4.14
C PHE A 51 -2.59 13.59 2.98
N THR A 52 -1.41 14.09 2.63
CA THR A 52 -0.52 13.47 1.64
C THR A 52 0.58 12.73 2.37
N GLY A 53 0.57 11.41 2.25
CA GLY A 53 1.62 10.51 2.67
C GLY A 53 2.42 9.99 1.49
N PHE A 54 3.42 9.15 1.75
CA PHE A 54 4.22 8.50 0.71
C PHE A 54 4.37 7.02 1.02
N PHE A 55 4.70 6.22 0.01
CA PHE A 55 5.12 4.85 0.18
C PHE A 55 6.29 4.52 -0.73
N ILE A 56 7.13 3.59 -0.30
CA ILE A 56 8.25 3.09 -1.11
C ILE A 56 8.68 1.70 -0.65
N GLY A 57 9.03 0.84 -1.59
CA GLY A 57 9.67 -0.43 -1.27
C GLY A 57 9.80 -1.38 -2.45
N PRO A 58 10.38 -2.56 -2.22
CA PRO A 58 10.56 -3.57 -3.26
C PRO A 58 9.21 -4.16 -3.71
N MET A 59 9.15 -4.57 -4.97
CA MET A 59 8.06 -5.33 -5.55
C MET A 59 8.57 -6.50 -6.37
N ALA A 60 7.74 -7.51 -6.53
CA ALA A 60 7.93 -8.61 -7.45
C ALA A 60 6.64 -8.81 -8.27
N GLU A 61 6.78 -9.00 -9.57
CA GLU A 61 5.69 -9.23 -10.51
C GLU A 61 5.93 -10.57 -11.21
N PHE A 62 4.97 -11.47 -11.12
CA PHE A 62 4.94 -12.73 -11.84
C PHE A 62 3.95 -12.62 -13.01
N ASN A 63 4.41 -12.66 -14.24
CA ASN A 63 3.57 -12.59 -15.43
C ASN A 63 3.35 -13.98 -16.05
N ILE A 64 2.10 -14.26 -16.41
CA ILE A 64 1.68 -15.45 -17.18
C ILE A 64 1.55 -15.02 -18.66
N PRO A 65 2.55 -15.32 -19.51
CA PRO A 65 2.64 -14.75 -20.85
C PRO A 65 1.52 -15.18 -21.81
N VAL A 66 0.82 -16.28 -21.53
CA VAL A 66 -0.21 -16.84 -22.44
C VAL A 66 -1.53 -16.06 -22.39
N VAL A 67 -1.85 -15.44 -21.25
CA VAL A 67 -3.18 -14.86 -20.99
C VAL A 67 -3.13 -13.38 -20.59
N GLY A 68 -1.94 -12.78 -20.51
CA GLY A 68 -1.76 -11.39 -20.03
C GLY A 68 -2.04 -11.19 -18.54
N LEU A 69 -2.42 -12.25 -17.82
CA LEU A 69 -2.57 -12.25 -16.37
C LEU A 69 -1.20 -12.29 -15.69
N GLY A 70 -1.12 -11.71 -14.51
CA GLY A 70 0.03 -11.75 -13.64
C GLY A 70 -0.39 -11.53 -12.19
N VAL A 71 0.56 -11.69 -11.29
CA VAL A 71 0.40 -11.41 -9.87
C VAL A 71 1.56 -10.51 -9.46
N ASP A 72 1.27 -9.35 -8.87
CA ASP A 72 2.28 -8.55 -8.22
C ASP A 72 2.14 -8.64 -6.69
N ALA A 73 3.28 -8.63 -6.01
CA ALA A 73 3.36 -8.50 -4.57
C ALA A 73 4.40 -7.45 -4.26
N SER A 74 4.11 -6.55 -3.33
CA SER A 74 5.09 -5.55 -2.91
C SER A 74 5.14 -5.42 -1.40
N LEU A 75 6.30 -4.99 -0.91
CA LEU A 75 6.54 -4.70 0.49
C LEU A 75 6.88 -3.21 0.58
N LEU A 76 5.93 -2.41 1.02
CA LEU A 76 6.01 -0.95 0.96
C LEU A 76 6.09 -0.39 2.37
N PHE A 77 7.10 0.43 2.66
CA PHE A 77 7.01 1.33 3.81
C PHE A 77 6.03 2.45 3.46
N ALA A 78 4.94 2.59 4.20
CA ALA A 78 3.91 3.59 3.92
C ALA A 78 3.71 4.54 5.10
N GLN A 79 3.76 5.83 4.81
CA GLN A 79 3.34 6.89 5.70
C GLN A 79 1.90 7.27 5.33
N ARG A 80 0.96 7.02 6.25
CA ARG A 80 -0.44 7.46 6.19
C ARG A 80 -0.67 8.51 7.28
N GLY A 81 -1.82 9.15 7.27
CA GLY A 81 -2.12 10.17 8.27
C GLY A 81 -3.43 10.87 8.01
N ILE A 82 -3.83 11.66 9.00
CA ILE A 82 -5.02 12.49 8.96
C ILE A 82 -4.60 13.87 9.45
N LYS A 83 -4.90 14.90 8.65
CA LYS A 83 -4.86 16.29 9.12
C LYS A 83 -6.21 16.62 9.72
N ILE A 84 -6.21 17.13 10.94
CA ILE A 84 -7.39 17.68 11.60
C ILE A 84 -7.11 19.17 11.79
N SER A 85 -7.90 19.99 11.13
CA SER A 85 -7.85 21.45 11.26
C SER A 85 -9.07 21.88 12.07
N ASP A 86 -8.87 22.42 13.28
CA ASP A 86 -9.93 22.99 14.11
C ASP A 86 -9.61 24.46 14.41
N GLY A 87 -10.49 25.39 14.02
CA GLY A 87 -10.41 26.80 14.39
C GLY A 87 -9.13 27.59 14.02
N GLY A 88 -8.19 27.03 13.25
CA GLY A 88 -6.90 27.64 12.91
C GLY A 88 -5.67 26.90 13.47
N GLU A 89 -5.86 25.85 14.28
CA GLU A 89 -4.79 24.94 14.69
C GLU A 89 -4.78 23.68 13.81
N GLU A 90 -3.62 23.39 13.20
CA GLU A 90 -3.42 22.20 12.37
C GLU A 90 -2.77 21.08 13.20
N ALA A 91 -3.55 20.06 13.56
CA ALA A 91 -3.03 18.84 14.16
C ALA A 91 -2.84 17.76 13.08
N THR A 92 -1.58 17.39 12.80
CA THR A 92 -1.26 16.31 11.84
C THR A 92 -0.90 15.03 12.60
N VAL A 93 -1.76 14.01 12.51
CA VAL A 93 -1.45 12.67 13.04
C VAL A 93 -0.87 11.83 11.91
N LYS A 94 0.42 11.50 12.01
CA LYS A 94 1.13 10.60 11.07
C LYS A 94 1.15 9.19 11.62
N GLN A 95 0.84 8.22 10.77
CA GLN A 95 0.96 6.79 11.03
C GLN A 95 1.94 6.22 10.02
N ASN A 96 3.00 5.58 10.52
CA ASN A 96 3.97 4.91 9.67
C ASN A 96 3.78 3.41 9.83
N GLY A 97 3.79 2.69 8.73
CA GLY A 97 3.56 1.26 8.74
C GLY A 97 4.19 0.55 7.56
N LEU A 98 3.99 -0.76 7.55
CA LEU A 98 4.38 -1.64 6.48
C LEU A 98 3.13 -2.08 5.73
N ASP A 99 3.11 -1.87 4.43
CA ASP A 99 2.00 -2.20 3.55
C ASP A 99 2.42 -3.32 2.61
N ILE A 100 1.61 -4.38 2.55
CA ILE A 100 1.87 -5.58 1.78
C ILE A 100 0.68 -5.85 0.84
N PRO A 101 0.57 -5.14 -0.28
CA PRO A 101 -0.44 -5.45 -1.29
C PRO A 101 -0.01 -6.65 -2.14
N VAL A 102 -0.97 -7.53 -2.40
CA VAL A 102 -0.85 -8.64 -3.34
C VAL A 102 -1.95 -8.48 -4.38
N ASN A 103 -1.61 -8.11 -5.61
CA ASN A 103 -2.59 -7.82 -6.65
C ASN A 103 -2.55 -8.87 -7.76
N LEU A 104 -3.72 -9.31 -8.19
CA LEU A 104 -3.87 -9.92 -9.50
C LEU A 104 -3.84 -8.80 -10.53
N LYS A 105 -2.96 -8.92 -11.52
CA LYS A 105 -2.73 -7.93 -12.57
C LYS A 105 -3.16 -8.51 -13.91
N TYR A 106 -3.86 -7.72 -14.72
CA TYR A 106 -4.17 -8.05 -16.11
C TYR A 106 -3.57 -7.00 -17.02
N ASN A 107 -2.57 -7.41 -17.80
CA ASN A 107 -1.85 -6.58 -18.73
C ASN A 107 -2.48 -6.68 -20.13
N ILE A 108 -2.88 -5.54 -20.66
CA ILE A 108 -3.38 -5.37 -22.02
C ILE A 108 -2.24 -4.71 -22.82
N GLY A 109 -1.52 -5.50 -23.63
CA GLY A 109 -0.46 -4.97 -24.47
C GLY A 109 -1.03 -4.07 -25.58
N LEU A 110 -0.66 -2.79 -25.59
CA LEU A 110 -0.97 -1.85 -26.66
C LEU A 110 0.26 -1.63 -27.57
N GLY A 111 0.90 -2.73 -27.95
CA GLY A 111 2.15 -2.76 -28.73
C GLY A 111 3.38 -3.16 -27.91
N SER A 112 4.57 -2.94 -28.48
CA SER A 112 5.87 -3.30 -27.85
C SER A 112 6.36 -2.29 -26.81
N LEU A 113 5.83 -1.05 -26.84
CA LEU A 113 6.34 0.06 -26.04
C LEU A 113 5.41 0.45 -24.88
N VAL A 114 4.10 0.24 -25.03
CA VAL A 114 3.07 0.64 -24.05
C VAL A 114 2.13 -0.52 -23.80
N GLY A 115 1.85 -0.81 -22.52
CA GLY A 115 0.80 -1.71 -22.08
C GLY A 115 -0.08 -1.00 -21.07
N LEU A 116 -1.39 -1.27 -21.08
CA LEU A 116 -2.25 -0.94 -19.97
C LEU A 116 -2.25 -2.10 -18.98
N TYR A 117 -2.48 -1.80 -17.71
CA TYR A 117 -2.77 -2.84 -16.74
C TYR A 117 -3.90 -2.42 -15.82
N VAL A 118 -4.67 -3.42 -15.40
CA VAL A 118 -5.58 -3.30 -14.25
C VAL A 118 -5.08 -4.26 -13.18
N ALA A 119 -5.21 -3.86 -11.92
CA ALA A 119 -4.73 -4.61 -10.77
C ALA A 119 -5.80 -4.63 -9.69
N ALA A 120 -6.02 -5.78 -9.06
CA ALA A 120 -6.92 -5.88 -7.92
C ALA A 120 -6.46 -7.00 -6.98
N GLY A 121 -6.49 -6.77 -5.68
CA GLY A 121 -6.21 -7.81 -4.72
C GLY A 121 -6.19 -7.34 -3.26
N PRO A 122 -5.93 -8.26 -2.33
CA PRO A 122 -5.87 -7.92 -0.91
C PRO A 122 -4.66 -7.05 -0.58
N ASP A 123 -4.84 -6.25 0.46
CA ASP A 123 -3.88 -5.30 0.99
C ASP A 123 -3.75 -5.51 2.50
N PHE A 124 -2.53 -5.67 2.99
CA PHE A 124 -2.25 -5.92 4.40
C PHE A 124 -1.36 -4.81 4.95
N TYR A 125 -1.94 -3.92 5.75
CA TYR A 125 -1.24 -2.80 6.35
C TYR A 125 -0.96 -3.06 7.84
N PHE A 126 0.30 -2.92 8.25
CA PHE A 126 0.77 -3.08 9.61
C PHE A 126 1.25 -1.74 10.17
N ASP A 127 0.56 -1.20 11.17
CA ASP A 127 0.93 0.09 11.77
C ASP A 127 2.07 -0.07 12.80
N PHE A 128 3.18 0.65 12.61
CA PHE A 128 4.29 0.68 13.57
C PHE A 128 3.99 1.57 14.78
N ALA A 129 2.99 2.45 14.71
CA ALA A 129 2.59 3.31 15.82
C ALA A 129 1.89 2.55 16.98
N GLY A 130 1.74 1.22 16.87
CA GLY A 130 1.09 0.34 17.84
C GLY A 130 1.84 0.12 19.18
N ASN A 131 2.56 1.12 19.70
CA ASN A 131 2.99 1.24 21.10
C ASN A 131 3.53 2.66 21.37
N LYS A 132 2.64 3.64 21.61
CA LYS A 132 3.01 4.82 22.42
C LYS A 132 2.39 4.67 23.79
N THR A 133 3.23 4.38 24.79
CA THR A 133 2.90 4.53 26.20
C THR A 133 2.82 6.03 26.48
N ILE A 134 1.62 6.58 26.60
CA ILE A 134 1.38 7.91 27.19
C ILE A 134 0.54 7.63 28.44
N ASP A 135 1.10 7.96 29.61
CA ASP A 135 0.42 7.89 30.92
C ASP A 135 -0.33 6.59 31.25
N GLY A 136 0.32 5.44 31.08
CA GLY A 136 -0.16 4.17 31.65
C GLY A 136 -1.44 3.59 31.02
N VAL A 137 -2.01 4.23 29.99
CA VAL A 137 -3.19 3.72 29.28
C VAL A 137 -2.74 2.92 28.05
N ARG A 138 -2.84 1.59 28.16
CA ARG A 138 -2.65 0.67 27.03
C ARG A 138 -3.82 0.83 26.05
N THR A 139 -3.56 1.38 24.87
CA THR A 139 -4.54 1.38 23.78
C THR A 139 -4.19 0.24 22.81
N ASP A 140 -4.92 -0.87 22.86
CA ASP A 140 -4.82 -1.98 21.92
C ASP A 140 -5.40 -1.60 20.55
N LYS A 141 -4.69 -0.75 19.79
CA LYS A 141 -5.04 -0.53 18.37
C LYS A 141 -4.61 -1.75 17.56
N LYS A 142 -5.54 -2.34 16.81
CA LYS A 142 -5.31 -3.49 15.93
C LYS A 142 -4.11 -3.20 15.02
N LYS A 143 -3.06 -4.00 15.17
CA LYS A 143 -1.76 -3.80 14.48
C LYS A 143 -1.81 -4.12 12.99
N ALA A 144 -2.84 -4.83 12.53
CA ALA A 144 -3.03 -5.22 11.14
C ALA A 144 -4.40 -4.74 10.65
N GLU A 145 -4.39 -3.98 9.56
CA GLU A 145 -5.56 -3.60 8.77
C GLU A 145 -5.53 -4.41 7.48
N VAL A 146 -6.70 -4.91 7.06
CA VAL A 146 -6.86 -5.62 5.80
C VAL A 146 -7.77 -4.80 4.90
N GLY A 147 -7.36 -4.63 3.64
CA GLY A 147 -8.07 -3.91 2.61
C GLY A 147 -8.13 -4.67 1.29
N ILE A 148 -8.85 -4.08 0.34
CA ILE A 148 -8.77 -4.42 -1.08
C ILE A 148 -8.13 -3.23 -1.77
N ASN A 149 -7.06 -3.48 -2.51
CA ASN A 149 -6.48 -2.55 -3.44
C ASN A 149 -7.01 -2.82 -4.84
N VAL A 150 -7.50 -1.77 -5.52
CA VAL A 150 -7.90 -1.83 -6.94
C VAL A 150 -7.22 -0.68 -7.67
N GLY A 151 -6.56 -0.94 -8.79
CA GLY A 151 -5.82 0.07 -9.52
C GLY A 151 -5.78 -0.19 -11.02
N ALA A 152 -5.37 0.84 -11.75
CA ALA A 152 -5.08 0.76 -13.16
C ALA A 152 -3.88 1.64 -13.49
N GLY A 153 -3.16 1.30 -14.55
CA GLY A 153 -2.00 2.04 -14.97
C GLY A 153 -1.49 1.70 -16.35
N VAL A 154 -0.37 2.33 -16.68
CA VAL A 154 0.37 2.20 -17.92
C VAL A 154 1.75 1.62 -17.61
N LYS A 155 2.19 0.67 -18.42
CA LYS A 155 3.52 0.07 -18.42
C LYS A 155 4.24 0.53 -19.69
N PHE A 156 5.38 1.18 -19.53
CA PHE A 156 6.25 1.67 -20.59
C PHE A 156 7.51 0.81 -20.64
N LEU A 157 7.88 0.38 -21.86
CA LEU A 157 9.11 -0.37 -22.14
C LEU A 157 9.27 -1.64 -21.28
N ASN A 158 8.19 -2.18 -20.75
CA ASN A 158 8.17 -3.24 -19.74
C ASN A 158 8.92 -2.98 -18.42
N HIS A 159 9.59 -1.83 -18.27
CA HIS A 159 10.34 -1.47 -17.07
C HIS A 159 9.59 -0.45 -16.21
N LEU A 160 9.07 0.63 -16.80
CA LEU A 160 8.45 1.70 -16.04
C LEU A 160 6.93 1.49 -15.96
N GLN A 161 6.35 1.54 -14.76
CA GLN A 161 4.91 1.54 -14.55
C GLN A 161 4.48 2.82 -13.87
N VAL A 162 3.38 3.40 -14.34
CA VAL A 162 2.71 4.51 -13.67
C VAL A 162 1.25 4.14 -13.50
N GLY A 163 0.73 4.24 -12.30
CA GLY A 163 -0.63 3.82 -12.00
C GLY A 163 -1.29 4.60 -10.89
N ALA A 164 -2.61 4.58 -10.91
CA ALA A 164 -3.45 5.03 -9.82
C ALA A 164 -4.07 3.80 -9.15
N ASN A 165 -4.01 3.76 -7.83
CA ASN A 165 -4.61 2.70 -7.02
C ASN A 165 -5.59 3.31 -6.04
N TYR A 166 -6.58 2.53 -5.65
CA TYR A 166 -7.65 2.89 -4.76
C TYR A 166 -7.77 1.79 -3.73
N ASN A 167 -7.45 2.13 -2.49
CA ASN A 167 -7.45 1.20 -1.37
C ASN A 167 -8.76 1.36 -0.58
N ILE A 168 -9.48 0.26 -0.46
CA ILE A 168 -10.73 0.13 0.27
C ILE A 168 -10.45 -0.75 1.49
N PRO A 169 -10.32 -0.20 2.70
CA PRO A 169 -10.16 -1.02 3.89
C PRO A 169 -11.41 -1.89 4.10
N LEU A 170 -11.21 -3.20 4.28
CA LEU A 170 -12.25 -4.17 4.62
C LEU A 170 -12.45 -4.28 6.13
N GLY A 171 -11.46 -3.85 6.92
CA GLY A 171 -11.52 -3.83 8.38
C GLY A 171 -12.48 -2.78 8.94
N LYS A 172 -13.25 -3.16 9.97
CA LYS A 172 -13.88 -2.20 10.89
C LYS A 172 -12.78 -1.59 11.76
N THR A 173 -12.45 -0.30 11.59
CA THR A 173 -11.42 0.38 12.40
C THR A 173 -11.86 0.60 13.86
N ALA A 174 -13.16 0.49 14.17
CA ALA A 174 -13.70 0.37 15.53
C ALA A 174 -15.10 -0.27 15.51
N SER A 175 -15.44 -1.06 16.53
CA SER A 175 -16.84 -1.36 16.90
C SER A 175 -17.06 -0.71 18.26
N PHE A 176 -17.85 0.36 18.30
CA PHE A 176 -18.44 0.84 19.55
C PHE A 176 -19.78 0.13 19.67
N GLU A 177 -20.03 -0.53 20.80
CA GLU A 177 -21.22 -1.37 21.05
C GLU A 177 -22.55 -0.59 21.04
N ASP A 178 -22.54 0.74 20.84
CA ASP A 178 -23.74 1.57 21.03
C ASP A 178 -24.03 2.62 19.93
N ILE A 179 -23.27 2.70 18.84
CA ILE A 179 -23.58 3.62 17.72
C ILE A 179 -23.23 2.98 16.37
N GLU A 180 -24.24 2.82 15.53
CA GLU A 180 -24.20 2.23 14.18
C GLU A 180 -23.52 3.18 13.15
N GLY A 181 -22.21 3.39 13.30
CA GLY A 181 -21.41 4.28 12.45
C GLY A 181 -20.18 3.59 11.85
N SER A 182 -20.19 3.30 10.54
CA SER A 182 -19.08 2.69 9.80
C SER A 182 -18.18 3.76 9.16
N TYR A 183 -16.99 4.02 9.72
CA TYR A 183 -15.99 4.90 9.12
C TYR A 183 -15.12 4.13 8.11
N LYS A 184 -15.29 4.41 6.81
CA LYS A 184 -14.45 3.87 5.73
C LYS A 184 -13.54 4.96 5.19
N THR A 185 -12.27 4.96 5.60
CA THR A 185 -11.26 5.86 5.04
C THR A 185 -10.83 5.34 3.68
N LYS A 186 -11.26 6.02 2.62
CA LYS A 186 -10.87 5.70 1.25
C LYS A 186 -9.55 6.39 0.95
N THR A 187 -8.53 5.65 0.51
CA THR A 187 -7.22 6.23 0.17
C THR A 187 -6.98 6.11 -1.34
N TRP A 188 -6.77 7.25 -1.97
CA TRP A 188 -6.27 7.30 -3.35
C TRP A 188 -4.74 7.23 -3.32
N GLN A 189 -4.15 6.44 -4.21
CA GLN A 189 -2.71 6.29 -4.30
C GLN A 189 -2.28 6.55 -5.74
N VAL A 190 -1.17 7.27 -5.91
CA VAL A 190 -0.49 7.37 -7.20
C VAL A 190 0.87 6.71 -7.04
N SER A 191 1.16 5.73 -7.89
CA SER A 191 2.39 4.93 -7.83
C SER A 191 3.18 5.00 -9.12
N VAL A 192 4.50 5.07 -8.97
CA VAL A 192 5.47 4.78 -10.02
C VAL A 192 6.24 3.53 -9.60
N ALA A 193 6.41 2.57 -10.51
CA ALA A 193 7.26 1.43 -10.27
C ALA A 193 8.27 1.25 -11.40
N TYR A 194 9.46 0.77 -11.05
CA TYR A 194 10.50 0.41 -11.98
C TYR A 194 10.81 -1.08 -11.81
N ILE A 195 10.55 -1.86 -12.85
CA ILE A 195 10.86 -3.28 -12.97
C ILE A 195 12.25 -3.41 -13.61
N PHE A 196 13.10 -4.25 -13.03
CA PHE A 196 14.43 -4.60 -13.54
C PHE A 196 14.35 -5.62 -14.69
#